data_AF-A0A368BW68-F1
#
_entry.id   AF-A0A368BW68-F1
#
_cell.length_a   1.000
_cell.length_b   1.000
_cell.length_c   1.000
_cell.angle_alpha   90.00
_cell.angle_beta   90.00
_cell.angle_gamma   90.00
#
_symmetry.space_group_name_H-M   'P 1'
#
loop_
_entity.id
_entity.type
_entity.pdbx_description
1 polymer ?
#
loop_
_entity_poly.entity_id
_entity_poly.type
_entity_poly.pdbx_seq_one_letter_code
_entity_poly.pdbx_strand_id
1 'polypeptide(L)'
;TIGSITYLSLNHDYMKKNIIAGFNVSCVGDGRAYSYLPSRNGKTLSDSIAKHVLKHTDSNFKSYSWLDRGSDERQYCAPGIDLPIASIMRTKYHQYPEYHTSLDDLENVVSPKGLDGGYWALRRAIEAVEKNKRYRVTVFCEPQMGKRGLYPTLSTKKSGKQVRLMMDLMSLCDGKSFLLEVAECLNTPIWELYELIETLVSHKLLELKE
;
A
#
# COMPACT_ATOMS: atom_id res chain seq x y z
N THR A 1 1.70 9.19 -22.80
CA THR A 1 2.25 10.57 -22.86
C THR A 1 1.27 11.61 -23.36
N ILE A 2 0.90 11.68 -24.65
CA ILE A 2 0.04 12.79 -25.12
C ILE A 2 -1.34 12.77 -24.45
N GLY A 3 -1.91 11.57 -24.23
CA GLY A 3 -3.20 11.43 -23.55
C GLY A 3 -3.23 11.99 -22.12
N SER A 4 -2.19 11.69 -21.31
CA SER A 4 -2.10 12.21 -19.93
C SER A 4 -1.94 13.73 -19.91
N ILE A 5 -1.16 14.31 -20.85
CA ILE A 5 -1.03 15.77 -21.00
C ILE A 5 -2.38 16.39 -21.37
N THR A 6 -3.08 15.84 -22.37
CA THR A 6 -4.40 16.34 -22.77
C THR A 6 -5.38 16.29 -21.60
N TYR A 7 -5.43 15.18 -20.85
CA TYR A 7 -6.30 15.08 -19.69
C TYR A 7 -5.95 16.10 -18.60
N LEU A 8 -4.66 16.28 -18.28
CA LEU A 8 -4.19 17.27 -17.31
C LEU A 8 -4.53 18.71 -17.74
N SER A 9 -4.43 19.03 -19.03
CA SER A 9 -4.77 20.38 -19.54
C SER A 9 -6.20 20.79 -19.22
N LEU A 10 -7.12 19.81 -19.13
CA LEU A 10 -8.53 20.03 -18.86
C LEU A 10 -8.90 19.87 -17.37
N ASN A 11 -8.11 19.10 -16.60
CA ASN A 11 -8.54 18.62 -15.28
C ASN A 11 -7.54 18.84 -14.13
N HIS A 12 -6.34 19.37 -14.37
CA HIS A 12 -5.28 19.37 -13.35
C HIS A 12 -5.67 20.12 -12.06
N ASP A 13 -6.38 21.24 -12.14
CA ASP A 13 -6.83 21.97 -10.94
C ASP A 13 -7.75 21.11 -10.05
N TYR A 14 -8.72 20.44 -10.68
CA TYR A 14 -9.60 19.50 -9.98
C TYR A 14 -8.82 18.31 -9.41
N MET A 15 -7.92 17.73 -10.20
CA MET A 15 -7.10 16.60 -9.78
C MET A 15 -6.21 16.97 -8.58
N LYS A 16 -5.52 18.11 -8.63
CA LYS A 16 -4.63 18.58 -7.55
C LYS A 16 -5.40 18.86 -6.26
N LYS A 17 -6.64 19.33 -6.36
CA LYS A 17 -7.48 19.58 -5.19
C LYS A 17 -7.92 18.28 -4.49
N ASN A 18 -8.14 17.20 -5.24
CA ASN A 18 -8.85 16.02 -4.75
C ASN A 18 -7.98 14.75 -4.61
N ILE A 19 -6.89 14.64 -5.36
CA ILE A 19 -6.03 13.43 -5.33
C ILE A 19 -5.06 13.53 -4.16
N ILE A 20 -5.26 12.65 -3.18
CA ILE A 20 -4.38 12.51 -2.00
C ILE A 20 -3.31 11.42 -2.18
N ALA A 21 -3.56 10.47 -3.08
CA ALA A 21 -2.68 9.37 -3.44
C ALA A 21 -3.12 8.79 -4.79
N GLY A 22 -2.19 8.22 -5.53
CA GLY A 22 -2.48 7.36 -6.69
C GLY A 22 -1.27 6.57 -7.17
N PHE A 23 -1.53 5.66 -8.12
CA PHE A 23 -0.51 4.78 -8.68
C PHE A 23 -0.57 4.76 -10.22
N ASN A 24 0.56 4.95 -10.89
CA ASN A 24 0.66 4.72 -12.33
C ASN A 24 0.85 3.22 -12.58
N VAL A 25 -0.06 2.62 -13.34
CA VAL A 25 -0.11 1.16 -13.55
C VAL A 25 0.45 0.81 -14.92
N SER A 26 1.57 0.10 -14.94
CA SER A 26 2.24 -0.37 -16.16
C SER A 26 3.06 -1.63 -15.86
N CYS A 27 3.27 -2.50 -16.86
CA CYS A 27 4.15 -3.68 -16.76
C CYS A 27 3.84 -4.54 -15.51
N VAL A 28 2.59 -4.95 -15.33
CA VAL A 28 2.12 -5.70 -14.15
C VAL A 28 1.90 -7.20 -14.42
N GLY A 29 2.27 -7.69 -15.60
CA GLY A 29 1.86 -9.02 -16.07
C GLY A 29 2.92 -10.13 -15.98
N ASP A 30 4.20 -9.80 -15.78
CA ASP A 30 5.27 -10.80 -15.82
C ASP A 30 5.54 -11.50 -14.47
N GLY A 31 6.25 -12.63 -14.52
CA GLY A 31 6.59 -13.47 -13.37
C GLY A 31 7.91 -13.15 -12.66
N ARG A 32 8.61 -12.07 -13.02
CA ARG A 32 9.97 -11.76 -12.57
C ARG A 32 9.92 -10.90 -11.28
N ALA A 33 10.57 -9.73 -11.24
CA ALA A 33 10.69 -8.90 -10.03
C ALA A 33 9.49 -7.96 -9.84
N TYR A 34 9.21 -7.55 -8.60
CA TYR A 34 8.42 -6.35 -8.35
C TYR A 34 9.30 -5.10 -8.41
N SER A 35 8.72 -3.97 -8.84
CA SER A 35 9.41 -2.69 -8.95
C SER A 35 8.61 -1.54 -8.34
N TYR A 36 9.33 -0.68 -7.62
CA TYR A 36 8.84 0.59 -7.11
C TYR A 36 9.53 1.74 -7.84
N LEU A 37 8.74 2.71 -8.32
CA LEU A 37 9.26 3.99 -8.79
C LEU A 37 8.57 5.12 -8.02
N PRO A 38 9.34 6.02 -7.38
CA PRO A 38 8.78 7.03 -6.51
C PRO A 38 8.02 8.10 -7.28
N SER A 39 7.11 8.79 -6.59
CA SER A 39 6.66 10.12 -7.03
C SER A 39 7.84 11.09 -7.08
N ARG A 40 7.66 12.27 -7.71
CA ARG A 40 8.72 13.30 -7.73
C ARG A 40 9.16 13.73 -6.33
N ASN A 41 8.22 13.81 -5.39
CA ASN A 41 8.48 14.16 -3.99
C ASN A 41 9.15 12.99 -3.24
N GLY A 42 8.77 11.76 -3.54
CA GLY A 42 9.36 10.54 -2.97
C GLY A 42 8.99 10.25 -1.51
N LYS A 43 8.18 11.13 -0.89
CA LYS A 43 7.68 11.04 0.49
C LYS A 43 6.16 11.24 0.58
N THR A 44 5.43 10.97 -0.50
CA THR A 44 3.96 11.06 -0.52
C THR A 44 3.30 9.86 0.14
N LEU A 45 2.00 9.93 0.38
CA LEU A 45 1.23 8.79 0.88
C LEU A 45 1.37 7.56 -0.04
N SER A 46 1.33 7.76 -1.36
CA SER A 46 1.59 6.71 -2.34
C SER A 46 2.97 6.08 -2.19
N ASP A 47 4.00 6.88 -1.90
CA ASP A 47 5.37 6.37 -1.74
C ASP A 47 5.49 5.49 -0.50
N SER A 48 4.94 5.94 0.64
CA SER A 48 4.97 5.18 1.89
C SER A 48 4.19 3.87 1.76
N ILE A 49 3.01 3.90 1.14
CA ILE A 49 2.18 2.71 0.92
C ILE A 49 2.83 1.75 -0.07
N ALA A 50 3.35 2.23 -1.20
CA ALA A 50 4.00 1.37 -2.18
C ALA A 50 5.18 0.62 -1.57
N LYS A 51 6.04 1.31 -0.80
CA LYS A 51 7.17 0.69 -0.10
C LYS A 51 6.71 -0.35 0.91
N HIS A 52 5.72 -0.02 1.74
CA HIS A 52 5.17 -0.95 2.72
C HIS A 52 4.63 -2.22 2.05
N VAL A 53 3.74 -2.05 1.07
CA VAL A 53 3.11 -3.17 0.36
C VAL A 53 4.15 -4.05 -0.32
N LEU A 54 5.12 -3.46 -1.01
CA LEU A 54 6.14 -4.20 -1.72
C LEU A 54 7.10 -4.90 -0.76
N LYS A 55 7.55 -4.24 0.32
CA LYS A 55 8.38 -4.85 1.38
C LYS A 55 7.74 -6.12 1.95
N HIS A 56 6.42 -6.09 2.17
CA HIS A 56 5.65 -7.23 2.70
C HIS A 56 5.16 -8.21 1.63
N THR A 57 5.34 -7.92 0.34
CA THR A 57 5.00 -8.81 -0.78
C THR A 57 6.23 -9.54 -1.31
N ASP A 58 7.33 -8.83 -1.47
CA ASP A 58 8.63 -9.34 -1.92
C ASP A 58 9.73 -8.45 -1.34
N SER A 59 10.45 -8.94 -0.34
CA SER A 59 11.54 -8.19 0.31
C SER A 59 12.69 -7.82 -0.64
N ASN A 60 12.75 -8.43 -1.82
CA ASN A 60 13.76 -8.18 -2.85
C ASN A 60 13.24 -7.30 -4.00
N PHE A 61 12.10 -6.62 -3.83
CA PHE A 61 11.59 -5.69 -4.84
C PHE A 61 12.66 -4.64 -5.22
N LYS A 62 12.67 -4.25 -6.50
CA LYS A 62 13.61 -3.25 -7.01
C LYS A 62 13.06 -1.85 -6.77
N SER A 63 13.81 -1.03 -6.05
CA SER A 63 13.53 0.40 -5.92
C SER A 63 14.30 1.18 -6.99
N TYR A 64 13.59 2.01 -7.74
CA TYR A 64 14.16 2.95 -8.70
C TYR A 64 14.18 4.37 -8.12
N SER A 65 14.88 5.27 -8.79
CA SER A 65 14.86 6.71 -8.50
C SER A 65 13.84 7.44 -9.38
N TRP A 66 13.50 8.68 -9.03
CA TRP A 66 12.69 9.53 -9.90
C TRP A 66 13.35 9.79 -11.27
N LEU A 67 14.68 9.68 -11.37
CA LEU A 67 15.41 9.87 -12.62
C LEU A 67 15.23 8.69 -13.59
N ASP A 68 14.72 7.55 -13.11
CA ASP A 68 14.44 6.36 -13.93
C ASP A 68 13.02 6.35 -14.55
N ARG A 69 12.22 7.41 -14.33
CA ARG A 69 10.84 7.53 -14.84
C ARG A 69 10.79 7.48 -16.36
N GLY A 70 9.64 7.09 -16.91
CA GLY A 70 9.48 6.94 -18.36
C GLY A 70 8.04 6.88 -18.86
N SER A 71 7.08 6.56 -18.00
CA SER A 71 5.66 6.49 -18.34
C SER A 71 4.93 7.77 -17.90
N ASP A 72 3.61 7.74 -17.76
CA ASP A 72 2.78 8.90 -17.50
C ASP A 72 3.00 9.53 -16.12
N GLU A 73 3.65 8.84 -15.16
CA GLU A 73 4.07 9.46 -13.89
C GLU A 73 4.93 10.70 -14.10
N ARG A 74 5.68 10.78 -15.20
CA ARG A 74 6.48 11.96 -15.54
C ARG A 74 5.64 13.20 -15.85
N GLN A 75 4.39 13.01 -16.26
CA GLN A 75 3.42 14.08 -16.51
C GLN A 75 2.62 14.40 -15.23
N TYR A 76 2.10 13.36 -14.56
CA TYR A 76 1.34 13.54 -13.32
C TYR A 76 2.16 14.22 -12.21
N CYS A 77 3.46 13.92 -12.12
CA CYS A 77 4.34 14.50 -11.11
C CYS A 77 5.24 15.60 -11.69
N ALA A 78 4.97 16.12 -12.90
CA ALA A 78 5.74 17.22 -13.47
C ALA A 78 5.65 18.46 -12.56
N PRO A 79 6.72 19.29 -12.46
CA PRO A 79 6.64 20.56 -11.74
C PRO A 79 5.45 21.41 -12.22
N GLY A 80 4.67 21.96 -11.29
CA GLY A 80 3.43 22.68 -11.57
C GLY A 80 2.17 21.80 -11.54
N ILE A 81 2.27 20.50 -11.85
CA ILE A 81 1.19 19.52 -11.65
C ILE A 81 1.37 18.82 -10.30
N ASP A 82 2.51 18.15 -10.11
CA ASP A 82 3.03 17.58 -8.86
C ASP A 82 2.04 16.71 -8.05
N LEU A 83 1.27 15.86 -8.73
CA LEU A 83 0.36 14.91 -8.08
C LEU A 83 1.15 13.83 -7.31
N PRO A 84 0.58 13.26 -6.23
CA PRO A 84 1.23 12.22 -5.43
C PRO A 84 1.10 10.85 -6.10
N ILE A 85 1.70 10.67 -7.27
CA ILE A 85 1.65 9.41 -8.04
C ILE A 85 2.98 8.69 -7.97
N ALA A 86 2.98 7.48 -7.40
CA ALA A 86 4.10 6.54 -7.50
C ALA A 86 3.75 5.42 -8.48
N SER A 87 4.69 4.52 -8.80
CA SER A 87 4.41 3.35 -9.64
C SER A 87 4.74 2.06 -8.89
N ILE A 88 3.81 1.11 -8.94
CA ILE A 88 4.01 -0.29 -8.56
C ILE A 88 3.92 -1.11 -9.83
N MET A 89 4.97 -1.88 -10.12
CA MET A 89 5.08 -2.67 -11.34
C MET A 89 5.61 -4.07 -11.01
N ARG A 90 5.55 -4.98 -12.00
CA ARG A 90 6.42 -6.16 -12.04
C ARG A 90 7.77 -5.71 -12.58
N THR A 91 8.29 -6.28 -13.68
CA THR A 91 9.53 -5.75 -14.26
C THR A 91 9.25 -4.39 -14.87
N LYS A 92 9.97 -3.35 -14.43
CA LYS A 92 9.84 -2.01 -15.00
C LYS A 92 10.08 -2.02 -16.52
N TYR A 93 9.35 -1.20 -17.25
CA TYR A 93 9.60 -0.92 -18.67
C TYR A 93 11.09 -0.62 -18.94
N HIS A 94 11.59 -0.98 -20.13
CA HIS A 94 13.02 -0.93 -20.49
C HIS A 94 13.95 -1.79 -19.61
N GLN A 95 13.45 -2.71 -18.78
CA GLN A 95 14.27 -3.59 -17.93
C GLN A 95 14.06 -5.08 -18.24
N TYR A 96 13.42 -5.39 -19.37
CA TYR A 96 13.33 -6.73 -19.91
C TYR A 96 13.54 -6.73 -21.43
N PRO A 97 14.12 -7.81 -22.00
CA PRO A 97 14.49 -7.88 -23.42
C PRO A 97 13.31 -7.72 -24.39
N GLU A 98 12.12 -8.19 -23.99
CA GLU A 98 10.97 -8.24 -24.87
C GLU A 98 10.23 -6.89 -25.00
N TYR A 99 10.56 -5.92 -24.15
CA TYR A 99 9.88 -4.62 -24.12
C TYR A 99 9.94 -3.91 -25.48
N HIS A 100 8.79 -3.46 -25.99
CA HIS A 100 8.63 -2.85 -27.32
C HIS A 100 9.01 -3.77 -28.50
N THR A 101 8.93 -5.09 -28.31
CA THR A 101 9.06 -6.07 -29.40
C THR A 101 7.80 -6.91 -29.49
N SER A 102 7.65 -7.70 -30.56
CA SER A 102 6.55 -8.67 -30.68
C SER A 102 6.62 -9.81 -29.67
N LEU A 103 7.74 -9.94 -28.92
CA LEU A 103 7.93 -10.95 -27.89
C LEU A 103 7.32 -10.56 -26.53
N ASP A 104 6.82 -9.33 -26.38
CA ASP A 104 6.01 -8.95 -25.21
C ASP A 104 4.59 -9.52 -25.37
N ASP A 105 4.49 -10.83 -25.22
CA ASP A 105 3.33 -11.65 -25.56
C ASP A 105 2.75 -12.40 -24.34
N LEU A 106 1.65 -13.14 -24.59
CA LEU A 106 0.94 -13.94 -23.58
C LEU A 106 1.54 -15.34 -23.38
N GLU A 107 2.58 -15.71 -24.13
CA GLU A 107 3.20 -17.04 -24.08
C GLU A 107 4.47 -17.02 -23.21
N ASN A 108 5.29 -15.99 -23.36
CA ASN A 108 6.65 -15.90 -22.81
C ASN A 108 6.79 -14.86 -21.69
N VAL A 109 5.97 -13.80 -21.70
CA VAL A 109 6.13 -12.66 -20.79
C VAL A 109 4.97 -12.55 -19.81
N VAL A 110 3.76 -12.29 -20.31
CA VAL A 110 2.58 -12.13 -19.47
C VAL A 110 2.08 -13.50 -19.03
N SER A 111 1.92 -13.69 -17.72
CA SER A 111 1.46 -14.95 -17.15
C SER A 111 0.30 -14.74 -16.18
N PRO A 112 -0.59 -15.72 -15.97
CA PRO A 112 -1.65 -15.64 -14.96
C PRO A 112 -1.10 -15.33 -13.56
N LYS A 113 0.03 -15.95 -13.19
CA LYS A 113 0.70 -15.70 -11.91
C LYS A 113 1.26 -14.28 -11.80
N GLY A 114 1.82 -13.75 -12.88
CA GLY A 114 2.34 -12.39 -12.92
C GLY A 114 1.23 -11.35 -12.76
N LEU A 115 0.12 -11.53 -13.49
CA LEU A 115 -1.08 -10.70 -13.37
C LEU A 115 -1.70 -10.77 -11.98
N ASP A 116 -1.84 -11.95 -11.39
CA ASP A 116 -2.34 -12.12 -10.01
C ASP A 116 -1.46 -11.38 -9.01
N GLY A 117 -0.13 -11.48 -9.15
CA GLY A 117 0.82 -10.74 -8.32
C GLY A 117 0.70 -9.22 -8.47
N GLY A 118 0.65 -8.72 -9.70
CA GLY A 118 0.46 -7.29 -9.99
C GLY A 118 -0.88 -6.77 -9.45
N TYR A 119 -1.95 -7.55 -9.62
CA TYR A 119 -3.28 -7.25 -9.09
C TYR A 119 -3.26 -7.12 -7.57
N TRP A 120 -2.73 -8.12 -6.84
CA TRP A 120 -2.73 -8.09 -5.38
C TRP A 120 -1.85 -6.98 -4.81
N ALA A 121 -0.72 -6.66 -5.46
CA ALA A 121 0.12 -5.55 -5.04
C ALA A 121 -0.63 -4.21 -5.14
N LEU A 122 -1.28 -3.94 -6.27
CA LEU A 122 -2.05 -2.71 -6.46
C LEU A 122 -3.31 -2.66 -5.58
N ARG A 123 -4.04 -3.77 -5.48
CA ARG A 123 -5.23 -3.88 -4.62
C ARG A 123 -4.89 -3.58 -3.16
N ARG A 124 -3.84 -4.20 -2.62
CA ARG A 124 -3.39 -3.93 -1.24
C ARG A 124 -2.97 -2.49 -1.05
N ALA A 125 -2.35 -1.87 -2.05
CA ALA A 125 -1.98 -0.46 -1.99
C ALA A 125 -3.22 0.45 -1.94
N ILE A 126 -4.25 0.18 -2.74
CA ILE A 126 -5.52 0.92 -2.71
C ILE A 126 -6.23 0.71 -1.36
N GLU A 127 -6.37 -0.53 -0.90
CA GLU A 127 -6.98 -0.85 0.40
C GLU A 127 -6.21 -0.18 1.55
N ALA A 128 -4.88 -0.12 1.47
CA ALA A 128 -4.06 0.59 2.43
C ALA A 128 -4.34 2.10 2.40
N VAL A 129 -4.50 2.74 1.23
CA VAL A 129 -4.89 4.17 1.16
C VAL A 129 -6.23 4.38 1.88
N GLU A 130 -7.21 3.52 1.60
CA GLU A 130 -8.56 3.66 2.16
C GLU A 130 -8.62 3.40 3.66
N LYS A 131 -7.92 2.37 4.14
CA LYS A 131 -7.96 1.93 5.54
C LYS A 131 -6.86 2.58 6.41
N ASN A 132 -5.95 3.37 5.85
CA ASN A 132 -4.94 4.11 6.60
C ASN A 132 -5.55 5.28 7.38
N LYS A 133 -6.20 4.94 8.50
CA LYS A 133 -6.85 5.87 9.42
C LYS A 133 -6.13 5.91 10.75
N ARG A 134 -6.52 6.86 11.59
CA ARG A 134 -6.05 6.97 12.98
C ARG A 134 -7.09 6.36 13.91
N TYR A 135 -6.62 5.56 14.85
CA TYR A 135 -7.47 4.91 15.84
C TYR A 135 -7.01 5.29 17.24
N ARG A 136 -7.96 5.43 18.15
CA ARG A 136 -7.72 5.75 19.55
C ARG A 136 -8.30 4.69 20.47
N VAL A 137 -7.52 4.23 21.45
CA VAL A 137 -8.03 3.40 22.54
C VAL A 137 -9.01 4.18 23.41
N THR A 138 -10.15 3.55 23.72
CA THR A 138 -11.28 4.15 24.46
C THR A 138 -11.26 3.86 25.95
N VAL A 139 -10.33 3.01 26.41
CA VAL A 139 -10.22 2.56 27.79
C VAL A 139 -8.89 3.03 28.42
N PHE A 140 -8.88 3.18 29.74
CA PHE A 140 -7.64 3.38 30.49
C PHE A 140 -7.00 2.03 30.81
N CYS A 141 -5.68 1.96 30.66
CA CYS A 141 -4.89 0.74 30.84
C CYS A 141 -5.30 -0.40 29.88
N GLU A 142 -4.74 -1.59 30.08
CA GLU A 142 -5.08 -2.77 29.29
C GLU A 142 -6.49 -3.28 29.61
N PRO A 143 -7.36 -3.54 28.61
CA PRO A 143 -8.69 -4.07 28.85
C PRO A 143 -8.67 -5.54 29.30
N GLN A 144 -9.63 -5.92 30.14
CA GLN A 144 -9.88 -7.34 30.45
C GLN A 144 -10.51 -8.06 29.24
N MET A 145 -9.67 -8.61 28.36
CA MET A 145 -10.09 -9.25 27.09
C MET A 145 -10.96 -10.50 27.28
N GLY A 146 -10.71 -11.29 28.33
CA GLY A 146 -11.44 -12.54 28.57
C GLY A 146 -12.96 -12.37 28.72
N LYS A 147 -13.42 -11.29 29.37
CA LYS A 147 -14.86 -10.98 29.51
C LYS A 147 -15.53 -10.58 28.18
N ARG A 148 -14.74 -10.29 27.16
CA ARG A 148 -15.17 -9.86 25.83
C ARG A 148 -15.09 -11.00 24.81
N GLY A 149 -14.69 -12.21 25.21
CA GLY A 149 -14.50 -13.33 24.28
C GLY A 149 -13.33 -13.15 23.30
N LEU A 150 -12.47 -12.14 23.52
CA LEU A 150 -11.33 -11.83 22.64
C LEU A 150 -10.09 -12.67 22.93
N TYR A 151 -10.12 -13.47 24.00
CA TYR A 151 -9.10 -14.48 24.22
C TYR A 151 -9.51 -15.82 23.63
N PRO A 152 -8.65 -16.44 22.81
CA PRO A 152 -8.92 -17.75 22.25
C PRO A 152 -9.09 -18.77 23.38
N THR A 153 -10.09 -19.63 23.23
CA THR A 153 -10.40 -20.70 24.20
C THR A 153 -9.32 -21.78 24.24
N LEU A 154 -8.57 -21.96 23.15
CA LEU A 154 -7.40 -22.83 23.07
C LEU A 154 -6.11 -22.00 23.07
N SER A 155 -5.26 -22.25 24.07
CA SER A 155 -3.92 -21.67 24.12
C SER A 155 -2.98 -22.44 23.20
N THR A 156 -2.54 -21.79 22.12
CA THR A 156 -1.59 -22.31 21.14
C THR A 156 -0.55 -21.23 20.86
N LYS A 157 0.61 -21.60 20.28
CA LYS A 157 1.61 -20.62 19.86
C LYS A 157 1.04 -19.58 18.88
N LYS A 158 0.14 -19.99 17.98
CA LYS A 158 -0.51 -19.09 17.01
C LYS A 158 -1.44 -18.11 17.72
N SER A 159 -2.28 -18.62 18.61
CA SER A 159 -3.28 -17.82 19.31
C SER A 159 -2.63 -16.84 20.31
N GLY A 160 -1.52 -17.22 20.94
CA GLY A 160 -0.70 -16.30 21.74
C GLY A 160 -0.05 -15.17 20.94
N LYS A 161 0.38 -15.42 19.69
CA LYS A 161 0.90 -14.36 18.81
C LYS A 161 -0.19 -13.36 18.41
N GLN A 162 -1.40 -13.84 18.09
CA GLN A 162 -2.53 -12.96 17.73
C GLN A 162 -2.94 -12.06 18.90
N VAL A 163 -3.01 -12.62 20.11
CA VAL A 163 -3.30 -11.82 21.32
C VAL A 163 -2.23 -10.75 21.54
N ARG A 164 -0.95 -11.10 21.41
CA ARG A 164 0.15 -10.14 21.56
C ARG A 164 0.04 -9.01 20.54
N LEU A 165 -0.14 -9.35 19.27
CA LEU A 165 -0.31 -8.36 18.18
C LEU A 165 -1.50 -7.43 18.45
N MET A 166 -2.62 -7.96 18.93
CA MET A 166 -3.79 -7.16 19.30
C MET A 166 -3.48 -6.18 20.44
N MET A 167 -2.77 -6.61 21.49
CA MET A 167 -2.38 -5.74 22.60
C MET A 167 -1.37 -4.68 22.17
N ASP A 168 -0.36 -5.07 21.38
CA ASP A 168 0.65 -4.16 20.83
C ASP A 168 -0.01 -3.11 19.91
N LEU A 169 -0.93 -3.52 19.03
CA LEU A 169 -1.75 -2.63 18.19
C LEU A 169 -2.50 -1.61 19.05
N MET A 170 -3.23 -2.06 20.08
CA MET A 170 -3.94 -1.15 20.99
C MET A 170 -2.99 -0.16 21.65
N SER A 171 -1.82 -0.60 22.12
CA SER A 171 -0.83 0.28 22.78
C SER A 171 -0.34 1.43 21.88
N LEU A 172 -0.39 1.24 20.56
CA LEU A 172 0.06 2.21 19.55
C LEU A 172 -1.09 3.06 18.98
N CYS A 173 -2.34 2.71 19.26
CA CYS A 173 -3.52 3.45 18.82
C CYS A 173 -3.81 4.64 19.76
N ASP A 174 -3.01 5.69 19.65
CA ASP A 174 -3.10 6.92 20.46
C ASP A 174 -3.99 8.01 19.84
N GLY A 175 -4.58 7.76 18.67
CA GLY A 175 -5.35 8.71 17.88
C GLY A 175 -4.52 9.72 17.08
N LYS A 176 -3.19 9.64 17.13
CA LYS A 176 -2.27 10.52 16.37
C LYS A 176 -1.60 9.78 15.22
N SER A 177 -1.18 8.55 15.46
CA SER A 177 -0.48 7.73 14.48
C SER A 177 -1.45 7.11 13.47
N PHE A 178 -1.09 7.16 12.19
CA PHE A 178 -1.80 6.46 11.12
C PHE A 178 -1.56 4.95 11.21
N LEU A 179 -2.54 4.16 10.79
CA LEU A 179 -2.45 2.69 10.84
C LEU A 179 -1.21 2.14 10.10
N LEU A 180 -0.77 2.80 9.03
CA LEU A 180 0.46 2.46 8.32
C LEU A 180 1.71 2.62 9.21
N GLU A 181 1.78 3.69 10.00
CA GLU A 181 2.89 3.93 10.93
C GLU A 181 2.91 2.89 12.05
N VAL A 182 1.72 2.54 12.54
CA VAL A 182 1.55 1.44 13.52
C VAL A 182 1.99 0.11 12.92
N ALA A 183 1.60 -0.19 11.67
CA ALA A 183 2.00 -1.41 10.98
C ALA A 183 3.53 -1.50 10.78
N GLU A 184 4.18 -0.40 10.41
CA GLU A 184 5.65 -0.33 10.32
C GLU A 184 6.31 -0.52 11.69
N CYS A 185 5.78 0.09 12.75
CA CYS A 185 6.29 -0.09 14.12
C CYS A 185 6.20 -1.56 14.58
N LEU A 186 5.10 -2.23 14.24
CA LEU A 186 4.87 -3.66 14.52
C LEU A 186 5.59 -4.59 13.53
N ASN A 187 6.25 -4.05 12.50
CA ASN A 187 6.85 -4.78 11.39
C ASN A 187 5.90 -5.86 10.81
N THR A 188 4.63 -5.49 10.63
CA THR A 188 3.55 -6.38 10.21
C THR A 188 2.86 -5.77 8.98
N PRO A 189 2.42 -6.57 7.99
CA PRO A 189 1.67 -6.03 6.88
C PRO A 189 0.38 -5.35 7.37
N ILE A 190 0.10 -4.15 6.89
CA ILE A 190 -1.04 -3.33 7.32
C ILE A 190 -2.37 -4.08 7.14
N TRP A 191 -2.48 -4.94 6.12
CA TRP A 191 -3.68 -5.73 5.86
C TRP A 191 -3.95 -6.83 6.89
N GLU A 192 -2.96 -7.26 7.66
CA GLU A 192 -3.19 -8.19 8.78
C GLU A 192 -3.83 -7.49 9.99
N LEU A 193 -3.81 -6.16 10.05
CA LEU A 193 -4.39 -5.39 11.14
C LEU A 193 -5.88 -5.08 10.94
N TYR A 194 -6.41 -5.21 9.72
CA TYR A 194 -7.77 -4.77 9.41
C TYR A 194 -8.84 -5.52 10.22
N GLU A 195 -8.77 -6.85 10.28
CA GLU A 195 -9.72 -7.66 11.04
C GLU A 195 -9.61 -7.39 12.56
N LEU A 196 -8.39 -7.15 13.06
CA LEU A 196 -8.17 -6.77 14.46
C LEU A 196 -8.79 -5.42 14.78
N ILE A 197 -8.61 -4.42 13.92
CA ILE A 197 -9.24 -3.11 14.05
C ILE A 197 -10.76 -3.25 14.08
N GLU A 198 -11.36 -3.97 13.12
CA GLU A 198 -12.81 -4.18 13.06
C GLU A 198 -13.34 -4.88 14.33
N THR A 199 -12.60 -5.88 14.80
CA THR A 199 -12.90 -6.59 16.05
C THR A 199 -12.84 -5.66 17.27
N LEU A 200 -11.78 -4.86 17.40
CA LEU A 200 -11.60 -3.94 18.53
C LEU A 200 -12.62 -2.79 18.52
N VAL A 201 -12.96 -2.27 17.34
CA VAL A 201 -14.00 -1.24 17.18
C VAL A 201 -15.38 -1.78 17.56
N SER A 202 -15.74 -2.99 17.12
CA SER A 202 -17.03 -3.60 17.49
C SER A 202 -17.17 -3.84 19.00
N HIS A 203 -16.06 -4.07 19.70
CA HIS A 203 -16.01 -4.19 21.17
C HIS A 203 -15.86 -2.84 21.90
N LYS A 204 -15.92 -1.72 21.16
CA LYS A 204 -15.74 -0.35 21.69
C LYS A 204 -14.42 -0.18 22.44
N LEU A 205 -13.37 -0.88 22.02
CA LEU A 205 -12.00 -0.75 22.55
C LEU A 205 -11.14 0.21 21.73
N LEU A 206 -11.49 0.38 20.46
CA LEU A 206 -10.95 1.41 19.57
C LEU A 206 -12.09 2.26 19.00
N GLU A 207 -11.77 3.50 18.68
CA GLU A 207 -12.62 4.38 17.89
C GLU A 207 -11.81 5.05 16.78
N LEU A 208 -12.50 5.38 15.68
CA LEU A 208 -11.93 6.13 14.57
C LEU A 208 -11.71 7.58 15.00
N LYS A 209 -10.52 8.13 14.74
CA LYS A 209 -10.22 9.54 14.94
C LYS A 209 -10.10 10.25 13.60
N GLU A 210 -10.86 11.34 13.45
CA GLU A 210 -10.75 12.28 12.32
C GLU A 210 -9.35 12.90 12.24
#